data_AF-A0A6A5QPK9-F1
#
_entry.id   AF-A0A6A5QPK9-F1
#
_cell.length_a   1.000
_cell.length_b   1.000
_cell.length_c   1.000
_cell.angle_alpha   90.00
_cell.angle_beta   90.00
_cell.angle_gamma   90.00
#
_symmetry.space_group_name_H-M   'P 1'
#
loop_
_entity.id
_entity.type
_entity.pdbx_description
1 polymer ?
#
loop_
_entity_poly.entity_id
_entity_poly.type
_entity_poly.pdbx_seq_one_letter_code
_entity_poly.pdbx_strand_id
1 'polypeptide(L)'
;MTRIFGPYVSVTRGIDVSRGMVAAYNSRVEAAGLSGESVRAVQGDLFDDGDASGEESSGREWCGFDIVAVGFGFHHFPDVVRSARRLKERLRPGGVLVVSDFVEGGDVLADEKGEAVQGSEGNHAVHSHGHGHGHGHSHEHHAHHHDGKEDKMHGVDESSPELEKKMAESVVVPHFSVQGVKDFFTEAGFVDVDVITMDERVYMEFAGKKLWRTILFARGRRPFESGERSEL
;
A
#
# COMPACT_ATOMS: atom_id res chain seq x y z
N MET A 1 8.49 6.68 2.02
CA MET A 1 9.09 6.21 3.29
C MET A 1 10.61 6.35 3.34
N THR A 2 11.39 5.83 2.36
CA THR A 2 12.87 5.88 2.38
C THR A 2 13.48 7.26 2.61
N ARG A 3 13.00 8.30 1.94
CA ARG A 3 13.49 9.68 2.15
C ARG A 3 13.22 10.21 3.57
N ILE A 4 12.12 9.80 4.19
CA ILE A 4 11.69 10.28 5.52
C ILE A 4 12.52 9.62 6.61
N PHE A 5 12.68 8.29 6.53
CA PHE A 5 13.38 7.53 7.57
C PHE A 5 14.89 7.43 7.33
N GLY A 6 15.38 7.69 6.12
CA GLY A 6 16.79 7.56 5.74
C GLY A 6 17.79 8.20 6.72
N PRO A 7 17.55 9.41 7.25
CA PRO A 7 18.44 10.02 8.25
C PRO A 7 18.52 9.29 9.59
N TYR A 8 17.61 8.35 9.88
CA TYR A 8 17.45 7.68 11.17
C TYR A 8 17.72 6.18 11.12
N VAL A 9 17.99 5.62 9.94
CA VAL A 9 18.22 4.18 9.75
C VAL A 9 19.52 3.93 9.00
N SER A 10 20.21 2.84 9.33
CA SER A 10 21.43 2.42 8.62
C SER A 10 21.12 1.65 7.33
N VAL A 11 19.96 1.00 7.27
CA VAL A 11 19.55 0.12 6.19
C VAL A 11 18.07 0.30 5.89
N THR A 12 17.69 0.29 4.61
CA THR A 12 16.32 0.22 4.12
C THR A 12 16.18 -0.98 3.19
N ARG A 13 15.17 -1.81 3.46
CA ARG A 13 14.83 -2.99 2.66
C ARG A 13 13.37 -2.89 2.22
N GLY A 14 13.12 -3.00 0.93
CA GLY A 14 11.79 -2.99 0.33
C GLY A 14 11.39 -4.37 -0.19
N ILE A 15 10.11 -4.71 -0.06
CA ILE A 15 9.50 -5.86 -0.74
C ILE A 15 8.26 -5.34 -1.46
N ASP A 16 8.08 -5.77 -2.69
CA ASP A 16 6.85 -5.55 -3.45
C ASP A 16 6.56 -6.78 -4.31
N VAL A 17 5.28 -7.12 -4.49
CA VAL A 17 4.86 -8.25 -5.33
C VAL A 17 5.09 -7.96 -6.82
N SER A 18 5.08 -6.69 -7.20
CA SER A 18 5.28 -6.21 -8.57
C SER A 18 6.76 -6.04 -8.89
N ARG A 19 7.26 -6.89 -9.79
CA ARG A 19 8.62 -6.77 -10.36
C ARG A 19 8.89 -5.38 -10.95
N GLY A 20 7.88 -4.78 -11.59
CA GLY A 20 7.98 -3.44 -12.18
C GLY A 20 8.19 -2.36 -11.11
N MET A 21 7.46 -2.43 -9.99
CA MET A 21 7.61 -1.50 -8.88
C MET A 21 8.97 -1.63 -8.20
N VAL A 22 9.47 -2.85 -8.01
CA VAL A 22 10.82 -3.11 -7.49
C VAL A 22 11.89 -2.50 -8.40
N ALA A 23 11.81 -2.74 -9.71
CA ALA A 23 12.75 -2.17 -10.67
C ALA A 23 12.73 -0.64 -10.67
N ALA A 24 11.52 -0.05 -10.63
CA ALA A 24 11.35 1.40 -10.58
C ALA A 24 11.84 2.01 -9.25
N TYR A 25 11.71 1.29 -8.13
CA TYR A 25 12.26 1.71 -6.84
C TYR A 25 13.79 1.70 -6.87
N ASN A 26 14.40 0.57 -7.27
CA ASN A 26 15.87 0.43 -7.32
C ASN A 26 16.50 1.42 -8.31
N SER A 27 15.87 1.67 -9.46
CA SER A 27 16.35 2.71 -10.41
C SER A 27 16.37 4.11 -9.78
N ARG A 28 15.39 4.44 -8.93
CA ARG A 28 15.37 5.72 -8.20
C ARG A 28 16.42 5.79 -7.10
N VAL A 29 16.72 4.67 -6.44
CA VAL A 29 17.81 4.56 -5.47
C VAL A 29 19.15 4.85 -6.15
N GLU A 30 19.43 4.22 -7.29
CA GLU A 30 20.64 4.45 -8.08
C GLU A 30 20.75 5.90 -8.56
N ALA A 31 19.66 6.45 -9.11
CA ALA A 31 19.61 7.84 -9.57
C ALA A 31 19.82 8.86 -8.42
N ALA A 32 19.46 8.50 -7.19
CA ALA A 32 19.72 9.30 -6.00
C ALA A 32 21.14 9.14 -5.43
N GLY A 33 21.99 8.31 -6.04
CA GLY A 33 23.35 8.04 -5.59
C GLY A 33 23.43 7.24 -4.28
N LEU A 34 22.35 6.53 -3.92
CA LEU A 34 22.30 5.70 -2.71
C LEU A 34 22.88 4.31 -3.01
N SER A 35 23.59 3.72 -2.05
CA SER A 35 24.16 2.38 -2.21
C SER A 35 23.08 1.30 -2.18
N GLY A 36 23.10 0.38 -3.15
CA GLY A 36 22.25 -0.80 -3.18
C GLY A 36 22.46 -1.75 -1.99
N GLU A 37 23.59 -1.66 -1.30
CA GLU A 37 23.85 -2.45 -0.08
C GLU A 37 23.02 -1.94 1.11
N SER A 38 22.86 -0.62 1.24
CA SER A 38 22.11 -0.01 2.33
C SER A 38 20.65 0.22 1.97
N VAL A 39 20.31 0.44 0.71
CA VAL A 39 18.94 0.70 0.24
C VAL A 39 18.64 -0.14 -0.98
N ARG A 40 17.73 -1.10 -0.88
CA ARG A 40 17.26 -1.91 -2.02
C ARG A 40 15.88 -2.47 -1.79
N ALA A 41 15.20 -2.81 -2.88
CA ALA A 41 13.99 -3.62 -2.88
C ALA A 41 14.20 -4.93 -3.64
N VAL A 42 13.48 -5.97 -3.23
CA VAL A 42 13.39 -7.26 -3.94
C VAL A 42 11.93 -7.59 -4.24
N GLN A 43 11.71 -8.46 -5.22
CA GLN A 43 10.37 -8.98 -5.48
C GLN A 43 10.03 -10.05 -4.45
N GLY A 44 8.82 -9.98 -3.89
CA GLY A 44 8.34 -11.02 -2.98
C GLY A 44 6.95 -10.73 -2.45
N ASP A 45 6.32 -11.75 -1.89
CA ASP A 45 5.05 -11.65 -1.17
C ASP A 45 5.25 -12.13 0.28
N LEU A 46 5.06 -11.22 1.23
CA LEU A 46 5.14 -11.54 2.66
C LEU A 46 3.86 -12.16 3.20
N PHE A 47 2.78 -12.25 2.42
CA PHE A 47 1.44 -12.68 2.83
C PHE A 47 0.98 -13.98 2.15
N ASP A 48 1.75 -14.50 1.21
CA ASP A 48 1.57 -15.83 0.63
C ASP A 48 1.90 -16.93 1.67
N ASP A 49 1.04 -17.96 1.77
CA ASP A 49 1.26 -19.15 2.61
C ASP A 49 2.09 -20.23 1.91
N GLY A 50 2.39 -20.07 0.60
CA GLY A 50 3.19 -21.01 -0.17
C GLY A 50 4.70 -20.79 -0.13
N ASP A 51 5.46 -21.78 -0.62
CA ASP A 51 6.91 -21.73 -0.88
C ASP A 51 7.28 -20.72 -2.01
N ALA A 52 6.30 -19.98 -2.56
CA ALA A 52 6.51 -18.98 -3.60
C ALA A 52 6.99 -17.62 -3.06
N SER A 53 7.06 -17.45 -1.73
CA SER A 53 7.91 -16.41 -1.13
C SER A 53 9.36 -16.76 -1.42
N GLY A 54 9.86 -16.29 -2.58
CA GLY A 54 11.18 -16.63 -3.09
C GLY A 54 12.25 -16.53 -2.01
N GLU A 55 13.26 -17.40 -2.07
CA GLU A 55 14.34 -17.49 -1.07
C GLU A 55 14.95 -16.12 -0.70
N GLU A 56 14.90 -15.17 -1.63
CA GLU A 56 15.34 -13.79 -1.47
C GLU A 56 14.60 -12.98 -0.39
N SER A 57 13.34 -13.28 -0.01
CA SER A 57 12.56 -12.52 1.00
C SER A 57 12.37 -13.26 2.33
N SER A 58 12.83 -14.50 2.43
CA SER A 58 12.70 -15.38 3.61
C SER A 58 13.98 -15.48 4.45
N GLY A 59 15.08 -14.86 3.98
CA GLY A 59 16.37 -14.84 4.68
C GLY A 59 16.36 -14.07 6.01
N ARG A 60 17.34 -14.36 6.87
CA ARG A 60 17.53 -13.67 8.17
C ARG A 60 17.64 -12.14 8.05
N GLU A 61 18.05 -11.63 6.89
CA GLU A 61 18.13 -10.19 6.60
C GLU A 61 16.77 -9.48 6.55
N TRP A 62 15.67 -10.24 6.53
CA TRP A 62 14.29 -9.74 6.51
C TRP A 62 13.60 -9.79 7.87
N CYS A 63 14.38 -9.97 8.95
CA CYS A 63 13.89 -10.00 10.32
C CYS A 63 14.72 -9.07 11.22
N GLY A 64 14.17 -8.73 12.38
CA GLY A 64 14.85 -7.90 13.38
C GLY A 64 14.84 -6.40 13.07
N PHE A 65 13.92 -5.92 12.22
CA PHE A 65 13.84 -4.51 11.88
C PHE A 65 13.42 -3.64 13.08
N ASP A 66 14.00 -2.45 13.18
CA ASP A 66 13.58 -1.42 14.13
C ASP A 66 12.21 -0.84 13.76
N ILE A 67 11.99 -0.65 12.46
CA ILE A 67 10.76 -0.07 11.90
C ILE A 67 10.37 -0.86 10.64
N VAL A 68 9.09 -1.20 10.55
CA VAL A 68 8.44 -1.65 9.32
C VAL A 68 7.44 -0.57 8.93
N ALA A 69 7.48 -0.10 7.69
CA ALA A 69 6.59 0.95 7.23
C ALA A 69 5.85 0.51 5.96
N VAL A 70 4.53 0.64 5.95
CA VAL A 70 3.70 0.39 4.76
C VAL A 70 2.90 1.65 4.47
N GLY A 71 3.11 2.24 3.29
CA GLY A 71 2.39 3.42 2.84
C GLY A 71 1.53 3.10 1.63
N PHE A 72 0.23 3.40 1.71
CA PHE A 72 -0.75 3.17 0.65
C PHE A 72 -0.73 1.73 0.13
N GLY A 73 -0.67 0.77 1.07
CA GLY A 73 -0.58 -0.65 0.73
C GLY A 73 -1.50 -1.55 1.54
N PHE A 74 -1.95 -1.12 2.73
CA PHE A 74 -2.76 -1.98 3.60
C PHE A 74 -4.13 -2.26 3.00
N HIS A 75 -4.67 -1.32 2.21
CA HIS A 75 -5.91 -1.53 1.47
C HIS A 75 -5.83 -2.64 0.40
N HIS A 76 -4.63 -3.05 -0.02
CA HIS A 76 -4.43 -4.17 -0.93
C HIS A 76 -4.32 -5.53 -0.21
N PHE A 77 -4.20 -5.54 1.11
CA PHE A 77 -3.96 -6.77 1.86
C PHE A 77 -5.29 -7.49 2.16
N PRO A 78 -5.38 -8.81 1.88
CA PRO A 78 -6.64 -9.56 1.99
C PRO A 78 -7.14 -9.70 3.42
N ASP A 79 -6.22 -9.75 4.39
CA ASP A 79 -6.51 -9.84 5.82
C ASP A 79 -5.55 -8.92 6.57
N VAL A 80 -6.06 -7.80 7.07
CA VAL A 80 -5.27 -6.75 7.72
C VAL A 80 -4.68 -7.21 9.05
N VAL A 81 -5.37 -8.07 9.80
CA VAL A 81 -4.87 -8.58 11.07
C VAL A 81 -3.74 -9.57 10.83
N ARG A 82 -3.94 -10.54 9.93
CA ARG A 82 -2.92 -11.51 9.54
C ARG A 82 -1.69 -10.82 8.95
N SER A 83 -1.90 -9.82 8.10
CA SER A 83 -0.81 -9.04 7.50
C SER A 83 -0.03 -8.26 8.56
N ALA A 84 -0.72 -7.59 9.49
CA ALA A 84 -0.10 -6.93 10.62
C ALA A 84 0.69 -7.92 11.52
N ARG A 85 0.16 -9.12 11.78
CA ARG A 85 0.88 -10.19 12.52
C ARG A 85 2.18 -10.59 11.82
N ARG A 86 2.13 -10.88 10.51
CA ARG A 86 3.34 -11.25 9.73
C ARG A 86 4.38 -10.13 9.69
N LEU A 87 3.96 -8.87 9.55
CA LEU A 87 4.87 -7.72 9.62
C LEU A 87 5.47 -7.56 11.03
N LYS A 88 4.69 -7.81 12.09
CA LYS A 88 5.17 -7.81 13.48
C LYS A 88 6.30 -8.82 13.68
N GLU A 89 6.20 -10.00 13.10
CA GLU A 89 7.24 -11.04 13.21
C GLU A 89 8.59 -10.60 12.63
N ARG A 90 8.59 -9.67 11.66
CA ARG A 90 9.80 -9.09 11.07
C ARG A 90 10.45 -8.01 11.94
N LEU A 91 9.72 -7.44 12.91
CA LEU A 91 10.26 -6.45 13.84
C LEU A 91 11.07 -7.13 14.94
N ARG A 92 12.12 -6.48 15.45
CA ARG A 92 12.71 -6.87 16.74
C ARG A 92 11.74 -6.60 17.91
N PRO A 93 11.90 -7.20 19.10
CA PRO A 93 11.20 -6.76 20.30
C PRO A 93 11.34 -5.24 20.50
N GLY A 94 10.23 -4.55 20.75
CA GLY A 94 10.20 -3.09 20.84
C GLY A 94 10.22 -2.34 19.49
N GLY A 95 10.38 -3.01 18.35
CA GLY A 95 10.28 -2.41 17.02
C GLY A 95 8.85 -1.94 16.70
N VAL A 96 8.71 -1.04 15.72
CA VAL A 96 7.43 -0.36 15.42
C VAL A 96 6.95 -0.63 14.00
N LEU A 97 5.67 -0.98 13.85
CA LEU A 97 4.96 -0.94 12.58
C LEU A 97 4.34 0.45 12.41
N VAL A 98 4.59 1.08 11.26
CA VAL A 98 3.97 2.34 10.85
C VAL A 98 3.15 2.10 9.58
N VAL A 99 1.90 2.53 9.57
CA VAL A 99 1.01 2.42 8.41
C VAL A 99 0.49 3.80 8.06
N SER A 100 0.53 4.15 6.78
CA SER A 100 -0.19 5.32 6.27
C SER A 100 -1.16 4.90 5.17
N ASP A 101 -2.44 5.24 5.32
CA ASP A 101 -3.46 4.82 4.36
C ASP A 101 -4.66 5.80 4.37
N PHE A 102 -5.73 5.46 3.65
CA PHE A 102 -6.86 6.37 3.41
C PHE A 102 -7.95 6.27 4.47
N VAL A 103 -8.46 7.42 4.92
CA VAL A 103 -9.55 7.52 5.90
C VAL A 103 -10.90 7.28 5.24
N GLU A 104 -11.75 6.47 5.89
CA GLU A 104 -13.14 6.28 5.50
C GLU A 104 -13.94 7.59 5.60
N GLY A 105 -14.65 7.94 4.53
CA GLY A 105 -15.38 9.22 4.40
C GLY A 105 -14.46 10.43 4.24
N GLY A 106 -13.16 10.22 4.04
CA GLY A 106 -12.15 11.27 3.96
C GLY A 106 -11.95 11.86 2.57
N ASP A 107 -12.61 11.34 1.54
CA ASP A 107 -12.46 11.82 0.17
C ASP A 107 -13.36 13.04 -0.09
N VAL A 108 -12.90 13.95 -0.94
CA VAL A 108 -13.65 15.09 -1.48
C VAL A 108 -13.37 15.17 -2.98
N LEU A 109 -14.40 15.32 -3.81
CA LEU A 109 -14.21 15.48 -5.25
C LEU A 109 -13.44 16.76 -5.56
N ALA A 110 -12.65 16.75 -6.62
CA ALA A 110 -12.03 17.95 -7.16
C ALA A 110 -12.62 18.31 -8.52
N ASP A 111 -12.79 19.61 -8.78
CA ASP A 111 -13.24 20.10 -10.07
C ASP A 111 -12.13 20.02 -11.14
N GLU A 112 -12.42 20.50 -12.36
CA GLU A 112 -11.45 20.49 -13.45
C GLU A 112 -10.15 21.25 -13.14
N LYS A 113 -10.22 22.25 -12.25
CA LYS A 113 -9.10 23.08 -11.82
C LYS A 113 -8.34 22.48 -10.63
N GLY A 114 -8.83 21.37 -10.08
CA GLY A 114 -8.25 20.72 -8.90
C GLY A 114 -8.80 21.27 -7.57
N GLU A 115 -9.80 22.14 -7.60
CA GLU A 115 -10.37 22.74 -6.39
C GLU A 115 -11.39 21.81 -5.73
N ALA A 116 -11.42 21.79 -4.39
CA ALA A 116 -12.33 20.92 -3.65
C ALA A 116 -13.80 21.31 -3.87
N VAL A 117 -14.64 20.34 -4.25
CA VAL A 117 -16.08 20.52 -4.42
C VAL A 117 -16.76 20.45 -3.05
N GLN A 118 -17.31 21.57 -2.59
CA GLN A 118 -17.98 21.66 -1.29
C GLN A 118 -19.17 20.71 -1.18
N GLY A 119 -19.30 20.02 -0.05
CA GLY A 119 -20.41 19.09 0.22
C GLY A 119 -20.27 17.73 -0.47
N SER A 120 -19.10 17.45 -1.05
CA SER A 120 -18.79 16.18 -1.69
C SER A 120 -17.98 15.24 -0.80
N GLU A 121 -18.00 15.42 0.52
CA GLU A 121 -17.33 14.50 1.45
C GLU A 121 -17.90 13.07 1.34
N GLY A 122 -17.04 12.07 1.26
CA GLY A 122 -17.46 10.68 1.15
C GLY A 122 -16.35 9.69 0.81
N ASN A 123 -16.74 8.62 0.15
CA ASN A 123 -15.84 7.57 -0.35
C ASN A 123 -15.91 7.59 -1.89
N HIS A 124 -14.90 8.13 -2.57
CA HIS A 124 -14.94 8.37 -4.02
C HIS A 124 -13.92 7.55 -4.81
N ALA A 125 -12.89 7.03 -4.14
CA ALA A 125 -11.84 6.25 -4.79
C ALA A 125 -12.37 4.96 -5.44
N VAL A 126 -13.15 4.15 -4.72
CA VAL A 126 -13.55 2.80 -5.17
C VAL A 126 -15.01 2.65 -5.61
N HIS A 127 -15.83 3.68 -5.47
CA HIS A 127 -17.21 3.63 -5.94
C HIS A 127 -17.26 3.89 -7.45
N SER A 128 -17.27 2.82 -8.23
CA SER A 128 -17.74 2.80 -9.61
C SER A 128 -19.10 2.11 -9.63
N HIS A 129 -20.12 2.74 -9.05
CA HIS A 129 -21.48 2.32 -9.38
C HIS A 129 -21.75 2.77 -10.80
N GLY A 130 -21.74 1.79 -11.72
CA GLY A 130 -22.14 1.98 -13.09
C GLY A 130 -23.47 2.75 -13.13
N HIS A 131 -23.44 3.93 -13.72
CA HIS A 131 -24.68 4.56 -14.16
C HIS A 131 -25.36 3.56 -15.09
N GLY A 132 -26.53 3.07 -14.67
CA GLY A 132 -27.39 2.23 -15.48
C GLY A 132 -27.76 2.98 -16.76
N HIS A 133 -26.98 2.79 -17.81
CA HIS A 133 -27.35 3.16 -19.15
C HIS A 133 -28.40 2.14 -19.64
N GLY A 134 -29.56 2.66 -20.03
CA GLY A 134 -30.72 1.88 -20.42
C GLY A 134 -30.39 0.80 -21.44
N HIS A 135 -30.94 -0.39 -21.20
CA HIS A 135 -30.91 -1.50 -22.13
C HIS A 135 -31.67 -1.14 -23.42
N GLY A 136 -30.90 -0.89 -24.48
CA GLY A 136 -31.35 -0.93 -25.87
C GLY A 136 -30.46 -1.90 -26.66
N HIS A 137 -31.08 -3.01 -27.07
CA HIS A 137 -30.69 -3.91 -28.16
C HIS A 137 -29.52 -4.89 -27.98
N SER A 138 -29.92 -6.15 -27.84
CA SER A 138 -29.20 -7.36 -28.18
C SER A 138 -28.84 -7.42 -29.67
N HIS A 139 -27.60 -7.73 -30.02
CA HIS A 139 -27.26 -8.57 -31.17
C HIS A 139 -25.91 -9.27 -30.95
N GLU A 140 -25.94 -10.58 -31.14
CA GLU A 140 -24.80 -11.51 -31.20
C GLU A 140 -23.87 -11.17 -32.37
N HIS A 141 -22.55 -11.40 -32.21
CA HIS A 141 -21.68 -11.99 -33.24
C HIS A 141 -20.39 -12.57 -32.62
N HIS A 142 -19.80 -13.50 -33.39
CA HIS A 142 -18.91 -14.59 -33.01
C HIS A 142 -17.40 -14.29 -32.95
N ALA A 143 -16.71 -15.20 -32.24
CA ALA A 143 -15.44 -15.89 -32.57
C ALA A 143 -14.05 -15.20 -32.43
N HIS A 144 -13.26 -15.81 -31.52
CA HIS A 144 -11.86 -16.25 -31.58
C HIS A 144 -10.76 -15.40 -32.25
N HIS A 145 -9.72 -15.07 -31.48
CA HIS A 145 -8.34 -15.39 -31.87
C HIS A 145 -7.37 -15.35 -30.67
N HIS A 146 -6.58 -16.42 -30.53
CA HIS A 146 -5.32 -16.42 -29.77
C HIS A 146 -4.24 -15.74 -30.63
N ASP A 147 -3.40 -14.91 -30.03
CA ASP A 147 -2.01 -14.80 -30.45
C ASP A 147 -1.12 -14.28 -29.32
N GLY A 148 0.02 -14.94 -29.12
CA GLY A 148 1.02 -14.58 -28.13
C GLY A 148 1.80 -13.33 -28.56
N LYS A 149 2.19 -12.51 -27.58
CA LYS A 149 3.21 -11.48 -27.81
C LYS A 149 4.04 -11.21 -26.56
N GLU A 150 5.30 -11.59 -26.72
CA GLU A 150 6.53 -11.03 -26.16
C GLU A 150 6.38 -9.80 -25.25
N ASP A 151 6.90 -9.95 -24.02
CA ASP A 151 7.18 -8.87 -23.07
C ASP A 151 8.17 -7.85 -23.65
N LYS A 152 7.65 -6.84 -24.35
CA LYS A 152 8.39 -5.61 -24.62
C LYS A 152 7.99 -4.57 -23.57
N MET A 153 8.97 -4.16 -22.77
CA MET A 153 8.89 -2.98 -21.90
C MET A 153 8.53 -1.75 -22.74
N HIS A 154 7.23 -1.46 -22.82
CA HIS A 154 6.73 -0.15 -23.16
C HIS A 154 6.50 0.60 -21.85
N GLY A 155 6.93 1.88 -21.83
CA GLY A 155 6.70 2.78 -20.71
C GLY A 155 5.23 2.68 -20.29
N VAL A 156 5.03 2.51 -18.99
CA VAL A 156 3.69 2.30 -18.41
C VAL A 156 2.88 3.54 -18.70
N ASP A 157 1.96 3.46 -19.65
CA ASP A 157 0.89 4.43 -19.77
C ASP A 157 0.00 4.24 -18.54
N GLU A 158 0.17 5.12 -17.55
CA GLU A 158 -0.54 5.12 -16.28
C GLU A 158 -2.07 5.32 -16.47
N SER A 159 -2.55 5.49 -17.70
CA SER A 159 -3.95 5.72 -18.06
C SER A 159 -4.62 4.61 -18.90
N SER A 160 -3.99 3.44 -19.06
CA SER A 160 -4.64 2.36 -19.82
C SER A 160 -5.81 1.73 -19.04
N PRO A 161 -6.98 1.49 -19.67
CA PRO A 161 -8.15 0.91 -18.99
C PRO A 161 -7.88 -0.46 -18.34
N GLU A 162 -6.93 -1.22 -18.89
CA GLU A 162 -6.49 -2.51 -18.36
C GLU A 162 -5.67 -2.35 -17.08
N LEU A 163 -4.84 -1.30 -16.99
CA LEU A 163 -4.11 -0.96 -15.78
C LEU A 163 -5.07 -0.45 -14.69
N GLU A 164 -6.01 0.43 -15.04
CA GLU A 164 -7.05 0.92 -14.12
C GLU A 164 -7.87 -0.23 -13.52
N LYS A 165 -8.29 -1.18 -14.36
CA LYS A 165 -9.02 -2.37 -13.91
C LYS A 165 -8.17 -3.22 -12.95
N LYS A 166 -6.90 -3.49 -13.29
CA LYS A 166 -5.99 -4.24 -12.42
C LYS A 166 -5.74 -3.54 -11.08
N MET A 167 -5.61 -2.21 -11.08
CA MET A 167 -5.46 -1.41 -9.86
C MET A 167 -6.71 -1.53 -8.99
N ALA A 168 -7.90 -1.39 -9.58
CA ALA A 168 -9.16 -1.52 -8.84
C ALA A 168 -9.35 -2.94 -8.27
N GLU A 169 -9.07 -3.98 -9.06
CA GLU A 169 -9.16 -5.39 -8.63
C GLU A 169 -8.20 -5.74 -7.50
N SER A 170 -7.10 -5.01 -7.36
CA SER A 170 -6.14 -5.23 -6.27
C SER A 170 -6.56 -4.63 -4.93
N VAL A 171 -7.61 -3.81 -4.86
CA VAL A 171 -8.07 -3.19 -3.60
C VAL A 171 -9.03 -4.12 -2.87
N VAL A 172 -8.69 -4.48 -1.64
CA VAL A 172 -9.49 -5.37 -0.77
C VAL A 172 -10.24 -4.58 0.30
N VAL A 173 -9.57 -3.62 0.96
CA VAL A 173 -10.14 -2.80 2.04
C VAL A 173 -9.98 -1.33 1.66
N PRO A 174 -10.97 -0.69 1.03
CA PRO A 174 -10.75 0.55 0.31
C PRO A 174 -10.44 1.76 1.21
N HIS A 175 -10.89 1.71 2.46
CA HIS A 175 -10.73 2.78 3.43
C HIS A 175 -10.68 2.21 4.85
N PHE A 176 -10.17 3.02 5.76
CA PHE A 176 -10.00 2.65 7.16
C PHE A 176 -10.64 3.69 8.08
N SER A 177 -11.40 3.22 9.07
CA SER A 177 -11.78 4.05 10.21
C SER A 177 -10.66 4.06 11.26
N VAL A 178 -10.52 5.16 12.00
CA VAL A 178 -9.52 5.27 13.08
C VAL A 178 -9.66 4.14 14.10
N GLN A 179 -10.90 3.80 14.48
CA GLN A 179 -11.15 2.73 15.42
C GLN A 179 -10.82 1.35 14.82
N GLY A 180 -11.21 1.10 13.57
CA GLY A 180 -10.89 -0.15 12.88
C GLY A 180 -9.39 -0.42 12.81
N VAL A 181 -8.58 0.63 12.60
CA VAL A 181 -7.11 0.50 12.64
C VAL A 181 -6.61 0.14 14.03
N LYS A 182 -7.10 0.83 15.08
CA LYS A 182 -6.74 0.51 16.46
C LYS A 182 -7.08 -0.93 16.82
N ASP A 183 -8.25 -1.40 16.39
CA ASP A 183 -8.74 -2.74 16.66
C ASP A 183 -7.83 -3.79 16.01
N PHE A 184 -7.53 -3.70 14.71
CA PHE A 184 -6.71 -4.72 14.05
C PHE A 184 -5.25 -4.69 14.51
N PHE A 185 -4.69 -3.53 14.87
CA PHE A 185 -3.34 -3.46 15.46
C PHE A 185 -3.30 -4.16 16.81
N THR A 186 -4.30 -3.90 17.67
CA THR A 186 -4.40 -4.53 18.99
C THR A 186 -4.62 -6.04 18.86
N GLU A 187 -5.50 -6.47 17.95
CA GLU A 187 -5.76 -7.89 17.69
C GLU A 187 -4.54 -8.60 17.08
N ALA A 188 -3.75 -7.91 16.27
CA ALA A 188 -2.47 -8.38 15.78
C ALA A 188 -1.40 -8.45 16.90
N GLY A 189 -1.71 -7.96 18.10
CA GLY A 189 -0.86 -8.03 19.30
C GLY A 189 0.23 -6.97 19.32
N PHE A 190 -0.02 -5.79 18.76
CA PHE A 190 0.77 -4.59 19.00
C PHE A 190 0.32 -3.90 20.29
N VAL A 191 1.24 -3.15 20.90
CA VAL A 191 1.00 -2.28 22.06
C VAL A 191 1.34 -0.83 21.69
N ASP A 192 1.00 0.12 22.57
CA ASP A 192 1.21 1.56 22.34
C ASP A 192 0.65 2.04 20.99
N VAL A 193 -0.57 1.56 20.67
CA VAL A 193 -1.22 1.81 19.39
C VAL A 193 -1.76 3.24 19.36
N ASP A 194 -1.37 3.98 18.32
CA ASP A 194 -1.80 5.34 18.08
C ASP A 194 -2.17 5.53 16.61
N VAL A 195 -3.21 6.33 16.37
CA VAL A 195 -3.75 6.59 15.03
C VAL A 195 -4.16 8.05 14.96
N ILE A 196 -3.57 8.77 14.03
CA ILE A 196 -3.85 10.19 13.75
C ILE A 196 -4.27 10.36 12.30
N THR A 197 -5.04 11.40 12.01
CA THR A 197 -5.40 11.81 10.66
C THR A 197 -4.70 13.13 10.34
N MET A 198 -4.29 13.32 9.08
CA MET A 198 -3.79 14.61 8.63
C MET A 198 -4.90 15.66 8.66
N ASP A 199 -4.56 16.87 9.10
CA ASP A 199 -5.46 18.02 9.02
C ASP A 199 -5.67 18.45 7.56
N GLU A 200 -4.60 18.37 6.76
CA GLU A 200 -4.63 18.67 5.34
C GLU A 200 -4.88 17.41 4.50
N ARG A 201 -5.69 17.56 3.45
CA ARG A 201 -5.93 16.50 2.46
C ARG A 201 -4.86 16.52 1.38
N VAL A 202 -4.61 15.34 0.80
CA VAL A 202 -3.69 15.17 -0.32
C VAL A 202 -4.47 15.10 -1.62
N TYR A 203 -4.15 15.97 -2.57
CA TYR A 203 -4.68 15.90 -3.93
C TYR A 203 -4.13 14.67 -4.66
N MET A 204 -5.02 13.94 -5.34
CA MET A 204 -4.68 12.76 -6.12
C MET A 204 -5.46 12.76 -7.44
N GLU A 205 -4.74 12.40 -8.51
CA GLU A 205 -5.32 12.15 -9.82
C GLU A 205 -4.95 10.73 -10.24
N PHE A 206 -5.95 9.88 -10.45
CA PHE A 206 -5.76 8.50 -10.89
C PHE A 206 -7.04 7.98 -11.54
N ALA A 207 -6.90 7.09 -12.53
CA ALA A 207 -8.02 6.47 -13.24
C ALA A 207 -9.09 7.47 -13.73
N GLY A 208 -8.65 8.63 -14.24
CA GLY A 208 -9.52 9.72 -14.68
C GLY A 208 -10.29 10.46 -13.58
N LYS A 209 -10.06 10.14 -12.30
CA LYS A 209 -10.67 10.83 -11.15
C LYS A 209 -9.70 11.84 -10.55
N LYS A 210 -10.24 12.99 -10.15
CA LYS A 210 -9.55 14.01 -9.35
C LYS A 210 -10.22 14.10 -7.99
N LEU A 211 -9.47 13.87 -6.92
CA LEU A 211 -9.99 13.95 -5.57
C LEU A 211 -8.94 14.37 -4.55
N TRP A 212 -9.41 14.93 -3.44
CA TRP A 212 -8.64 15.20 -2.24
C TRP A 212 -8.93 14.13 -1.22
N ARG A 213 -7.89 13.52 -0.63
CA ARG A 213 -8.04 12.41 0.31
C ARG A 213 -7.42 12.74 1.67
N THR A 214 -8.14 12.44 2.75
CA THR A 214 -7.57 12.46 4.09
C THR A 214 -6.74 11.19 4.32
N ILE A 215 -5.48 11.39 4.73
CA ILE A 215 -4.56 10.29 5.07
C ILE A 215 -4.55 10.09 6.58
N LEU A 216 -4.54 8.83 7.02
CA LEU A 216 -4.21 8.47 8.40
C LEU A 216 -2.77 7.98 8.51
N PHE A 217 -2.20 8.15 9.69
CA PHE A 217 -0.98 7.50 10.13
C PHE A 217 -1.29 6.71 11.39
N ALA A 218 -0.93 5.44 11.37
CA ALA A 218 -1.02 4.54 12.51
C ALA A 218 0.36 4.04 12.89
N ARG A 219 0.57 3.84 14.18
CA ARG A 219 1.74 3.11 14.69
C ARG A 219 1.32 2.13 15.76
N GLY A 220 2.09 1.05 15.87
CA GLY A 220 2.01 0.12 16.99
C GLY A 220 3.36 -0.55 17.20
N ARG A 221 3.69 -0.80 18.46
CA ARG A 221 4.98 -1.37 18.86
C ARG A 221 4.84 -2.87 19.13
N ARG A 222 5.81 -3.66 18.64
CA ARG A 222 5.95 -5.06 19.04
C ARG A 222 6.31 -5.09 20.54
N PRO A 223 5.60 -5.88 21.37
CA PRO A 223 5.95 -6.01 22.78
C PRO A 223 7.43 -6.38 22.98
N PHE A 224 8.01 -5.93 24.10
CA PHE A 224 9.31 -6.43 24.53
C PHE A 224 9.18 -7.91 24.92
N GLU A 225 10.27 -8.66 24.86
CA GLU A 225 10.29 -9.98 25.48
C GLU A 225 10.21 -9.82 27.00
N SER A 226 9.53 -10.76 27.67
CA SER A 226 9.34 -10.72 29.11
C SER A 226 10.70 -10.73 29.82
N GLY A 227 11.13 -9.56 30.31
CA GLY A 227 12.43 -9.36 30.97
C GLY A 227 13.12 -8.05 30.58
N GLU A 228 12.83 -7.50 29.40
CA GLU A 228 13.38 -6.24 28.93
C GLU A 228 12.43 -5.09 29.29
N ARG A 229 12.67 -4.42 30.41
CA ARG A 229 11.98 -3.14 30.71
C ARG A 229 12.57 -2.06 29.81
N SER A 230 11.69 -1.23 29.25
CA SER A 230 12.06 0.01 28.58
C SER A 230 12.79 0.91 29.57
N GLU A 231 14.09 1.12 29.42
CA GLU A 231 14.79 2.25 30.01
C GLU A 231 14.53 3.47 29.11
N LEU A 232 13.40 4.14 29.35
CA LEU A 232 13.17 5.53 28.96
C LEU A 232 12.50 6.25 30.14
#